data_AF-A0A486TF93-F1
#
_entry.id   AF-A0A486TF93-F1
#
_cell.length_a   1.000
_cell.length_b   1.000
_cell.length_c   1.000
_cell.angle_alpha   90.00
_cell.angle_beta   90.00
_cell.angle_gamma   90.00
#
_symmetry.space_group_name_H-M   'P 1'
#
loop_
_entity.id
_entity.type
_entity.pdbx_description
1 polymer ?
#
loop_
_entity_poly.entity_id
_entity_poly.type
_entity_poly.pdbx_seq_one_letter_code
_entity_poly.pdbx_strand_id
1 'polypeptide(L)'
;MVRLMGSWGEIVIAAGLIVSVCGDYLSWTIMAAEVPFLAATHKAFPRLFARQNSNNAPSASLWLTNISVQVSLVLIWLTGSDYGTLLTIASEMILVPYLLVGAFLLKIATRPLHKAVAIGACIYGIWLLYASGPVHLLLSVVLYAPGLLVFLYARRTHQHDRSLKRREVALIGLLLVAAVPATWMLVG
;
A
#
# COMPACT_ATOMS: atom_id res chain seq x y z
N MET A 1 4.67 -20.49 -27.52
CA MET A 1 5.18 -19.31 -28.24
C MET A 1 6.65 -19.46 -28.64
N VAL A 2 7.58 -19.83 -27.76
CA VAL A 2 9.00 -20.07 -28.13
C VAL A 2 9.18 -21.16 -29.20
N ARG A 3 8.39 -22.26 -29.13
CA ARG A 3 8.37 -23.30 -30.19
C ARG A 3 7.88 -22.82 -31.56
N LEU A 4 7.18 -21.68 -31.65
CA LEU A 4 6.63 -21.15 -32.90
C LEU A 4 7.58 -20.20 -33.64
N MET A 5 8.58 -19.63 -32.95
CA MET A 5 9.44 -18.56 -33.48
C MET A 5 10.96 -18.87 -33.41
N GLY A 6 11.34 -20.04 -32.89
CA GLY A 6 12.75 -20.41 -32.74
C GLY A 6 13.50 -19.57 -31.70
N SER A 7 14.84 -19.63 -31.72
CA SER A 7 15.73 -18.93 -30.77
C SER A 7 15.55 -17.40 -30.74
N TRP A 8 15.09 -16.81 -31.85
CA TRP A 8 14.79 -15.36 -31.93
C TRP A 8 13.55 -14.96 -31.12
N GLY A 9 12.58 -15.86 -30.97
CA GLY A 9 11.39 -15.60 -30.16
C GLY A 9 11.72 -15.39 -28.68
N GLU A 10 12.73 -16.10 -28.17
CA GLU A 10 13.19 -15.95 -26.79
C GLU A 10 13.78 -14.57 -26.53
N ILE A 11 14.62 -14.06 -27.44
CA ILE A 11 15.23 -12.73 -27.34
C ILE A 11 14.16 -11.63 -27.37
N VAL A 12 13.19 -11.74 -28.28
CA VAL A 12 12.09 -10.76 -28.38
C VAL A 12 11.23 -10.76 -27.13
N ILE A 13 10.89 -11.94 -26.60
CA ILE A 13 10.13 -12.06 -25.35
C ILE A 13 10.93 -11.49 -24.17
N ALA A 14 12.22 -11.81 -24.07
CA ALA A 14 13.09 -11.31 -23.01
C ALA A 14 13.22 -9.78 -23.07
N ALA A 15 13.46 -9.21 -24.25
CA ALA A 15 13.53 -7.76 -24.43
C ALA A 15 12.20 -7.07 -24.08
N GLY A 16 11.07 -7.64 -24.54
CA GLY A 16 9.74 -7.14 -24.20
C GLY A 16 9.47 -7.19 -22.69
N LEU A 17 9.86 -8.28 -22.03
CA LEU A 17 9.73 -8.43 -20.58
C LEU A 17 10.55 -7.38 -19.83
N ILE A 18 11.80 -7.14 -20.23
CA ILE A 18 12.67 -6.12 -19.61
C ILE A 18 12.01 -4.74 -19.73
N VAL A 19 11.57 -4.36 -20.93
CA VAL A 19 10.93 -3.05 -21.15
C VAL A 19 9.65 -2.92 -20.33
N SER A 20 8.82 -3.98 -20.28
CA SER A 20 7.58 -4.00 -19.50
C SER A 20 7.84 -3.84 -18.00
N VAL A 21 8.80 -4.57 -17.45
CA VAL A 21 9.15 -4.52 -16.02
C VAL A 21 9.75 -3.17 -15.66
N CYS A 22 10.61 -2.60 -16.51
CA CYS A 22 11.15 -1.25 -16.29
C CYS A 22 10.05 -0.18 -16.30
N GLY A 23 9.08 -0.29 -17.22
CA GLY A 23 7.94 0.63 -17.29
C GLY A 23 7.04 0.53 -16.05
N ASP A 24 6.71 -0.68 -15.63
CA ASP A 24 5.92 -0.93 -14.41
C ASP A 24 6.65 -0.40 -13.17
N TYR A 25 7.94 -0.70 -13.02
CA TYR A 25 8.78 -0.22 -11.91
C TYR A 25 8.80 1.32 -11.81
N LEU A 26 8.96 2.01 -12.94
CA LEU A 26 8.94 3.47 -12.97
C LEU A 26 7.56 4.03 -12.56
N SER A 27 6.48 3.47 -13.11
CA SER A 27 5.10 3.88 -12.80
C SER A 27 4.80 3.73 -11.31
N TRP A 28 5.11 2.58 -10.73
CA TRP A 28 4.91 2.33 -9.30
C TRP A 28 5.79 3.20 -8.42
N THR A 29 7.03 3.50 -8.82
CA THR A 29 7.92 4.38 -8.06
C THR A 29 7.36 5.80 -7.98
N ILE A 30 6.83 6.33 -9.09
CA ILE A 30 6.20 7.64 -9.13
C ILE A 30 4.95 7.65 -8.26
N MET A 31 4.04 6.70 -8.45
CA MET A 31 2.80 6.60 -7.68
C MET A 31 3.06 6.47 -6.16
N ALA A 32 4.03 5.64 -5.78
CA ALA A 32 4.42 5.45 -4.39
C ALA A 32 4.99 6.73 -3.76
N ALA A 33 5.66 7.58 -4.53
CA ALA A 33 6.18 8.87 -4.05
C ALA A 33 5.11 9.97 -4.01
N GLU A 34 4.13 9.93 -4.92
CA GLU A 34 3.02 10.88 -4.97
C GLU A 34 2.08 10.74 -3.76
N VAL A 35 1.81 9.52 -3.30
CA VAL A 35 0.87 9.28 -2.19
C VAL A 35 1.31 10.00 -0.89
N PRO A 36 2.55 9.84 -0.37
CA PRO A 36 3.03 10.59 0.78
C PRO A 36 3.13 12.10 0.54
N PHE A 37 3.49 12.51 -0.69
CA PHE A 37 3.61 13.93 -1.06
C PHE A 37 2.24 14.64 -1.02
N LEU A 38 1.22 14.05 -1.64
CA LEU A 38 -0.15 14.55 -1.61
C LEU A 38 -0.71 14.51 -0.19
N ALA A 39 -0.48 13.44 0.55
CA ALA A 39 -0.90 13.34 1.95
C ALA A 39 -0.25 14.44 2.81
N ALA A 40 1.03 14.77 2.61
CA ALA A 40 1.71 15.86 3.30
C ALA A 40 1.16 17.24 2.90
N THR A 41 0.85 17.42 1.61
CA THR A 41 0.23 18.66 1.09
C THR A 41 -1.15 18.90 1.70
N HIS A 42 -1.93 17.84 1.90
CA HIS A 42 -3.22 17.87 2.61
C HIS A 42 -3.09 17.77 4.15
N LYS A 43 -1.88 17.95 4.72
CA LYS A 43 -1.58 17.93 6.16
C LYS A 43 -1.89 16.59 6.87
N ALA A 44 -2.09 15.51 6.12
CA ALA A 44 -2.29 14.15 6.64
C ALA A 44 -0.96 13.40 6.87
N PHE A 45 0.17 13.96 6.46
CA PHE A 45 1.51 13.37 6.59
C PHE A 45 2.54 14.45 6.99
N PRO A 46 3.73 14.11 7.53
CA PRO A 46 4.66 15.12 8.02
C PRO A 46 5.10 16.10 6.92
N ARG A 47 5.22 17.39 7.25
CA ARG A 47 5.59 18.47 6.30
C ARG A 47 6.85 18.20 5.49
N LEU A 48 7.79 17.44 6.06
CA LEU A 48 9.04 17.05 5.39
C LEU A 48 8.78 16.39 4.02
N PHE A 49 7.69 15.62 3.90
CA PHE A 49 7.33 14.89 2.68
C PHE A 49 6.64 15.74 1.61
N ALA A 50 6.27 16.99 1.93
CA ALA A 50 5.81 17.96 0.93
C ALA A 50 6.99 18.65 0.19
N ARG A 51 8.24 18.29 0.50
CA ARG A 51 9.42 18.93 -0.10
C ARG A 51 9.74 18.37 -1.49
N GLN A 52 9.79 19.27 -2.47
CA GLN A 52 10.26 18.98 -3.82
C GLN A 52 11.72 19.41 -4.02
N ASN A 53 12.41 18.80 -4.99
CA ASN A 53 13.74 19.22 -5.44
C ASN A 53 13.66 20.31 -6.52
N SER A 54 14.81 20.70 -7.08
CA SER A 54 14.91 21.70 -8.17
C SER A 54 14.15 21.32 -9.45
N ASN A 55 13.82 20.04 -9.64
CA ASN A 55 13.08 19.53 -10.79
C ASN A 55 11.60 19.25 -10.44
N ASN A 56 11.08 19.82 -9.34
CA ASN A 56 9.72 19.60 -8.84
C ASN A 56 9.38 18.14 -8.48
N ALA A 57 10.38 17.26 -8.34
CA ALA A 57 10.15 15.88 -7.94
C ALA A 57 10.06 15.75 -6.40
N PRO A 58 9.16 14.91 -5.85
CA PRO A 58 8.94 14.73 -4.41
C PRO A 58 10.10 13.95 -3.75
N SER A 59 11.25 14.61 -3.60
CA SER A 59 12.51 14.01 -3.15
C SER A 59 12.43 13.30 -1.78
N ALA A 60 11.75 13.90 -0.80
CA ALA A 60 11.60 13.30 0.52
C ALA A 60 10.77 12.02 0.49
N SER A 61 9.70 11.99 -0.32
CA SER A 61 8.87 10.79 -0.52
C SER A 61 9.64 9.70 -1.26
N LEU A 62 10.44 10.06 -2.27
CA LEU A 62 11.31 9.13 -2.98
C LEU A 62 12.34 8.45 -2.07
N TRP A 63 12.95 9.20 -1.15
CA TRP A 63 13.86 8.63 -0.16
C TRP A 63 13.14 7.67 0.79
N LEU A 64 11.95 8.02 1.26
CA LEU A 64 11.15 7.14 2.12
C LEU A 64 10.81 5.83 1.42
N THR A 65 10.31 5.88 0.20
CA THR A 65 9.92 4.68 -0.54
C THR A 65 11.14 3.82 -0.86
N ASN A 66 12.26 4.42 -1.30
CA ASN A 66 13.49 3.68 -1.58
C ASN A 66 14.07 3.03 -0.34
N ILE A 67 14.17 3.74 0.79
CA ILE A 67 14.64 3.16 2.06
C ILE A 67 13.72 2.01 2.49
N SER A 68 12.41 2.16 2.33
CA SER A 68 11.44 1.11 2.67
C SER A 68 11.67 -0.14 1.83
N VAL A 69 11.89 0.00 0.52
CA VAL A 69 12.23 -1.11 -0.38
C VAL A 69 13.54 -1.78 0.04
N GLN A 70 14.59 -1.00 0.33
CA GLN A 70 15.88 -1.55 0.74
C GLN A 70 15.78 -2.30 2.07
N VAL A 71 15.06 -1.76 3.06
CA VAL A 71 14.82 -2.44 4.34
C VAL A 71 14.07 -3.76 4.11
N SER A 72 13.03 -3.76 3.28
CA SER A 72 12.31 -5.00 2.93
C SER A 72 13.22 -6.05 2.29
N LEU A 73 14.09 -5.66 1.36
CA LEU A 73 15.05 -6.56 0.71
C LEU A 73 16.06 -7.14 1.71
N VAL A 74 16.59 -6.32 2.61
CA VAL A 74 17.50 -6.76 3.67
C VAL A 74 16.79 -7.71 4.64
N LEU A 75 15.54 -7.44 5.00
CA LEU A 75 14.77 -8.29 5.91
C LEU A 75 14.58 -9.70 5.35
N ILE A 76 14.21 -9.85 4.08
CA ILE A 76 14.04 -11.17 3.43
C ILE A 76 15.36 -11.93 3.40
N TRP A 77 16.44 -11.22 3.06
CA TRP A 77 17.76 -11.81 3.04
C TRP A 77 18.17 -12.33 4.44
N LEU A 78 17.84 -11.59 5.50
CA LEU A 78 18.08 -12.00 6.88
C LEU A 78 17.15 -13.14 7.35
N THR A 79 15.89 -13.15 6.93
CA THR A 79 14.91 -14.19 7.31
C THR A 79 15.03 -15.46 6.47
N GLY A 80 15.81 -15.44 5.38
CA GLY A 80 15.88 -16.55 4.43
C GLY A 80 14.57 -16.79 3.66
N SER A 81 13.68 -15.80 3.63
CA SER A 81 12.40 -15.88 2.93
C SER A 81 12.59 -15.76 1.42
N ASP A 82 11.57 -16.16 0.66
CA ASP A 82 11.59 -16.05 -0.80
C ASP A 82 10.90 -14.78 -1.30
N TYR A 83 11.03 -14.50 -2.60
CA TYR A 83 10.32 -13.40 -3.25
C TYR A 83 8.78 -13.57 -3.18
N GLY A 84 8.30 -14.81 -3.12
CA GLY A 84 6.87 -15.13 -2.96
C GLY A 84 6.30 -14.50 -1.67
N THR A 85 7.04 -14.57 -0.57
CA THR A 85 6.65 -13.96 0.71
C THR A 85 6.40 -12.45 0.59
N LEU A 86 7.28 -11.72 -0.10
CA LEU A 86 7.06 -10.29 -0.38
C LEU A 86 5.81 -10.04 -1.20
N LEU A 87 5.65 -10.81 -2.27
CA LEU A 87 4.57 -10.63 -3.22
C LEU A 87 3.21 -10.88 -2.54
N THR A 88 3.16 -11.89 -1.67
CA THR A 88 2.00 -12.20 -0.82
C THR A 88 1.68 -11.03 0.11
N ILE A 89 2.65 -10.56 0.91
CA ILE A 89 2.45 -9.43 1.84
C ILE A 89 2.00 -8.16 1.08
N ALA A 90 2.65 -7.83 -0.04
CA ALA A 90 2.30 -6.66 -0.84
C ALA A 90 0.88 -6.75 -1.43
N SER A 91 0.49 -7.93 -1.92
CA SER A 91 -0.85 -8.19 -2.46
C SER A 91 -1.94 -8.09 -1.41
N GLU A 92 -1.63 -8.38 -0.15
CA GLU A 92 -2.57 -8.26 0.96
C GLU A 92 -2.72 -6.82 1.42
N MET A 93 -1.61 -6.09 1.47
CA MET A 93 -1.58 -4.68 1.86
C MET A 93 -2.39 -3.76 0.93
N ILE A 94 -2.70 -4.19 -0.30
CA ILE A 94 -3.52 -3.40 -1.22
C ILE A 94 -5.03 -3.66 -1.06
N LEU A 95 -5.43 -4.80 -0.47
CA LEU A 95 -6.83 -5.20 -0.35
C LEU A 95 -7.64 -4.24 0.52
N VAL A 96 -7.09 -3.82 1.66
CA VAL A 96 -7.80 -2.91 2.58
C VAL A 96 -8.03 -1.54 1.92
N PRO A 97 -7.03 -0.86 1.33
CA PRO A 97 -7.26 0.35 0.54
C PRO A 97 -8.31 0.18 -0.56
N TYR A 98 -8.30 -0.94 -1.30
CA TYR A 98 -9.28 -1.21 -2.36
C TYR A 98 -10.70 -1.32 -1.82
N LEU A 99 -10.90 -2.02 -0.71
CA LEU A 99 -12.21 -2.07 -0.05
C LEU A 99 -12.65 -0.67 0.42
N LEU A 100 -11.75 0.12 0.99
CA LEU A 100 -12.06 1.48 1.46
C LEU A 100 -12.43 2.42 0.31
N VAL A 101 -11.77 2.31 -0.85
CA VAL A 101 -12.14 3.06 -2.07
C VAL A 101 -13.55 2.68 -2.54
N GLY A 102 -13.88 1.38 -2.56
CA GLY A 102 -15.23 0.89 -2.88
C GLY A 102 -16.29 1.43 -1.90
N ALA A 103 -16.00 1.37 -0.60
CA ALA A 103 -16.89 1.89 0.44
C ALA A 103 -17.07 3.41 0.36
N PHE A 104 -16.00 4.14 0.01
CA PHE A 104 -16.07 5.59 -0.21
C PHE A 104 -16.90 5.93 -1.45
N LEU A 105 -16.75 5.19 -2.54
CA LEU A 105 -17.60 5.33 -3.73
C LEU A 105 -19.07 5.08 -3.37
N LEU A 106 -19.37 4.05 -2.59
CA LEU A 106 -20.73 3.75 -2.14
C LEU A 106 -21.33 4.90 -1.34
N LYS A 107 -20.52 5.54 -0.49
CA LYS A 107 -20.93 6.68 0.33
C LYS A 107 -21.26 7.93 -0.49
N ILE A 108 -20.53 8.20 -1.56
CA ILE A 108 -20.69 9.43 -2.38
C ILE A 108 -21.59 9.22 -3.61
N ALA A 109 -21.82 7.97 -4.02
CA ALA A 109 -22.57 7.65 -5.23
C ALA A 109 -24.04 8.10 -5.11
N THR A 110 -24.44 9.01 -6.00
CA THR A 110 -25.82 9.49 -6.12
C THR A 110 -26.60 8.73 -7.19
N ARG A 111 -25.93 8.34 -8.28
CA ARG A 111 -26.54 7.61 -9.42
C ARG A 111 -26.68 6.12 -9.13
N PRO A 112 -27.77 5.46 -9.57
CA PRO A 112 -28.03 4.05 -9.31
C PRO A 112 -26.93 3.13 -9.88
N LEU A 113 -26.42 3.44 -11.07
CA LEU A 113 -25.33 2.68 -11.69
C LEU A 113 -24.05 2.73 -10.86
N HIS A 114 -23.66 3.91 -10.37
CA HIS A 114 -22.46 4.06 -9.53
C HIS A 114 -22.62 3.34 -8.19
N LYS A 115 -23.83 3.34 -7.61
CA LYS A 115 -24.13 2.55 -6.41
C LYS A 115 -24.00 1.06 -6.67
N ALA A 116 -24.52 0.55 -7.79
CA ALA A 116 -24.40 -0.87 -8.15
C ALA A 116 -22.93 -1.29 -8.30
N VAL A 117 -22.11 -0.48 -8.99
CA VAL A 117 -20.67 -0.71 -9.11
C VAL A 117 -19.98 -0.68 -7.74
N ALA A 118 -20.32 0.28 -6.89
CA ALA A 118 -19.74 0.40 -5.56
C ALA A 118 -20.10 -0.77 -4.63
N ILE A 119 -21.35 -1.25 -4.70
CA ILE A 119 -21.80 -2.46 -3.99
C ILE A 119 -21.00 -3.67 -4.48
N GLY A 120 -20.87 -3.84 -5.81
CA GLY A 120 -20.06 -4.90 -6.41
C GLY A 120 -18.60 -4.84 -5.95
N ALA A 121 -17.99 -3.66 -5.94
CA ALA A 121 -16.64 -3.45 -5.46
C ALA A 121 -16.48 -3.79 -3.97
N CYS A 122 -17.46 -3.44 -3.13
CA CYS A 122 -17.44 -3.78 -1.71
C CYS A 122 -17.55 -5.29 -1.48
N ILE A 123 -18.48 -5.96 -2.19
CA ILE A 123 -18.65 -7.42 -2.11
C ILE A 123 -17.37 -8.12 -2.55
N TYR A 124 -16.79 -7.69 -3.67
CA TYR A 124 -15.55 -8.26 -4.18
C TYR A 124 -14.37 -8.02 -3.23
N GLY A 125 -14.24 -6.81 -2.66
CA GLY A 125 -13.22 -6.51 -1.66
C GLY A 125 -13.34 -7.35 -0.40
N ILE A 126 -14.56 -7.54 0.12
CA ILE A 126 -14.83 -8.43 1.27
C ILE A 126 -14.46 -9.88 0.92
N TRP A 127 -14.83 -10.34 -0.27
CA TRP A 127 -14.49 -11.67 -0.73
C TRP A 127 -12.98 -11.88 -0.87
N LEU A 128 -12.23 -10.89 -1.40
CA LEU A 128 -10.78 -10.96 -1.48
C LEU A 128 -10.11 -11.00 -0.10
N LEU A 129 -10.60 -10.23 0.86
CA LEU A 129 -10.11 -10.29 2.24
C LEU A 129 -10.38 -11.66 2.88
N TYR A 130 -11.53 -12.26 2.59
CA TYR A 130 -11.84 -13.62 3.03
C TYR A 130 -10.92 -14.65 2.36
N ALA A 131 -10.69 -14.53 1.05
CA ALA A 131 -9.85 -15.44 0.27
C ALA A 131 -8.35 -15.35 0.61
N SER A 132 -7.87 -14.17 1.00
CA SER A 132 -6.48 -13.95 1.45
C SER A 132 -6.15 -14.70 2.74
N GLY A 133 -7.15 -14.96 3.59
CA GLY A 133 -6.98 -15.68 4.85
C GLY A 133 -6.57 -14.76 6.02
N PRO A 134 -6.97 -15.10 7.26
CA PRO A 134 -6.80 -14.22 8.42
C PRO A 134 -5.33 -13.99 8.82
N VAL A 135 -4.45 -14.99 8.65
CA VAL A 135 -3.01 -14.90 9.03
C VAL A 135 -2.26 -13.86 8.19
N HIS A 136 -2.54 -13.89 6.90
CA HIS A 136 -2.05 -12.98 5.87
C HIS A 136 -2.51 -11.53 6.12
N LEU A 137 -3.81 -11.37 6.38
CA LEU A 137 -4.36 -10.07 6.77
C LEU A 137 -3.73 -9.52 8.06
N LEU A 138 -3.47 -10.38 9.06
CA LEU A 138 -2.82 -10.00 10.32
C LEU A 138 -1.38 -9.47 10.08
N LEU A 139 -0.62 -10.09 9.18
CA LEU A 139 0.71 -9.62 8.74
C LEU A 139 0.64 -8.20 8.15
N SER A 140 -0.34 -7.94 7.29
CA SER A 140 -0.55 -6.61 6.69
C SER A 140 -0.85 -5.53 7.75
N VAL A 141 -1.58 -5.88 8.81
CA VAL A 141 -1.92 -4.97 9.92
C VAL A 141 -0.67 -4.57 10.71
N VAL A 142 0.28 -5.48 10.91
CA VAL A 142 1.58 -5.16 11.53
C VAL A 142 2.34 -4.11 10.73
N LEU A 143 2.30 -4.18 9.40
CA LEU A 143 2.91 -3.20 8.50
C LEU A 143 2.13 -1.88 8.41
N TYR A 144 0.82 -1.89 8.64
CA TYR A 144 0.04 -0.65 8.76
C TYR A 144 0.32 0.13 10.05
N ALA A 145 0.69 -0.55 11.13
CA ALA A 145 0.98 0.09 12.42
C ALA A 145 2.06 1.19 12.35
N PRO A 146 3.26 0.99 11.75
CA PRO A 146 4.24 2.07 11.62
C PRO A 146 3.73 3.23 10.74
N GLY A 147 3.00 2.94 9.66
CA GLY A 147 2.36 3.99 8.85
C GLY A 147 1.37 4.84 9.66
N LEU A 148 0.63 4.19 10.55
CA LEU A 148 -0.32 4.85 11.45
C LEU A 148 0.38 5.70 12.52
N LEU A 149 1.52 5.25 13.04
CA LEU A 149 2.34 6.05 13.96
C LEU A 149 2.85 7.33 13.29
N VAL A 150 3.30 7.24 12.04
CA VAL A 150 3.72 8.42 11.25
C VAL A 150 2.53 9.37 11.02
N PHE A 151 1.35 8.84 10.73
CA PHE A 151 0.12 9.64 10.62
C PHE A 151 -0.23 10.37 11.92
N LEU A 152 -0.16 9.69 13.08
CA LEU A 152 -0.41 10.30 14.39
C LEU A 152 0.63 11.38 14.72
N TYR A 153 1.90 11.14 14.41
CA TYR A 153 2.99 12.11 14.58
C TYR A 153 2.79 13.35 13.69
N ALA A 154 2.44 13.15 12.42
CA ALA A 154 2.11 14.22 11.48
C ALA A 154 0.99 15.10 12.01
N ARG A 155 -0.09 14.48 12.49
CA ARG A 155 -1.25 15.19 13.01
C ARG A 155 -0.96 15.97 14.28
N ARG A 156 -0.02 15.53 15.12
CA ARG A 156 0.46 16.35 16.26
C ARG A 156 1.26 17.57 15.82
N THR A 157 2.01 17.44 14.71
CA THR A 157 2.86 18.51 14.17
C THR A 157 2.05 19.56 13.40
N HIS A 158 0.94 19.16 12.78
CA HIS A 158 -0.01 20.07 12.16
C HIS A 158 -1.14 20.40 13.14
N GLN A 159 -1.17 21.61 13.72
CA GLN A 159 -2.34 22.11 14.46
C GLN A 159 -3.63 21.90 13.65
N HIS A 160 -4.33 20.81 13.93
CA HIS A 160 -5.63 20.50 13.35
C HIS A 160 -6.69 20.90 14.37
N ASP A 161 -7.50 21.90 14.02
CA ASP A 161 -8.61 22.41 14.85
C ASP A 161 -9.75 21.39 15.09
N ARG A 162 -9.68 20.20 14.49
CA ARG A 162 -10.66 19.11 14.70
C ARG A 162 -10.01 17.94 15.41
N SER A 163 -10.48 17.65 16.62
CA SER A 163 -10.16 16.41 17.35
C SER A 163 -10.58 15.17 16.54
N LEU A 164 -9.83 14.07 16.68
CA LEU A 164 -10.19 12.77 16.10
C LEU A 164 -11.62 12.43 16.54
N LYS A 165 -12.49 12.06 15.60
CA LYS A 165 -13.81 11.57 16.00
C LYS A 165 -13.62 10.29 16.80
N ARG A 166 -14.48 10.05 17.80
CA ARG A 166 -14.43 8.84 18.65
C ARG A 166 -14.36 7.53 17.85
N ARG A 167 -14.97 7.51 16.66
CA ARG A 167 -14.91 6.37 15.70
C ARG A 167 -13.53 6.19 15.05
N GLU A 168 -12.82 7.27 14.76
CA GLU A 168 -11.45 7.23 14.20
C GLU A 168 -10.47 6.72 15.26
N VAL A 169 -10.58 7.21 16.50
CA VAL A 169 -9.78 6.71 17.63
C VAL A 169 -10.07 5.24 17.91
N ALA A 170 -11.34 4.83 17.84
CA ALA A 170 -11.73 3.43 18.02
C ALA A 170 -11.16 2.52 16.91
N LEU A 171 -11.18 2.96 15.65
CA LEU A 171 -10.60 2.20 14.52
C LEU A 171 -9.08 2.10 14.62
N ILE A 172 -8.41 3.18 14.99
CA ILE A 172 -6.96 3.23 15.23
C ILE A 172 -6.59 2.31 16.41
N GLY A 173 -7.35 2.39 17.51
CA GLY A 173 -7.16 1.53 18.67
C GLY A 173 -7.40 0.06 18.35
N LEU A 174 -8.45 -0.26 17.59
CA LEU A 174 -8.75 -1.62 17.16
C LEU A 174 -7.64 -2.19 16.26
N LEU A 175 -7.12 -1.40 15.31
CA LEU A 175 -5.98 -1.79 14.47
C LEU A 175 -4.71 -2.04 15.28
N LEU A 176 -4.40 -1.18 16.25
CA LEU A 176 -3.23 -1.36 17.13
C LEU A 176 -3.38 -2.57 18.05
N VAL A 177 -4.59 -2.81 18.58
CA VAL A 177 -4.88 -4.00 19.39
C VAL A 177 -4.82 -5.26 18.54
N ALA A 178 -5.32 -5.23 17.31
CA ALA A 178 -5.25 -6.36 16.37
C ALA A 178 -3.80 -6.68 15.91
N ALA A 179 -2.90 -5.69 15.94
CA ALA A 179 -1.48 -5.90 15.65
C ALA A 179 -0.76 -6.73 16.74
N VAL A 180 -1.25 -6.77 17.98
CA VAL A 180 -0.59 -7.50 19.09
C VAL A 180 -0.76 -9.04 18.99
N PRO A 181 -1.96 -9.59 18.73
CA PRO A 181 -2.12 -11.01 18.40
C PRO A 181 -1.38 -11.41 17.11
N ALA A 182 -1.33 -10.50 16.13
CA ALA A 182 -0.63 -10.74 14.86
C ALA A 182 0.86 -11.00 15.08
N THR A 183 1.54 -10.16 15.89
CA THR A 183 2.96 -10.36 16.20
C THR A 183 3.21 -11.61 17.04
N TRP A 184 2.29 -11.97 17.93
CA TRP A 184 2.35 -13.22 18.70
C TRP A 184 2.22 -14.48 17.83
N MET A 185 1.30 -14.48 16.85
CA MET A 185 1.16 -15.60 15.90
C MET A 185 2.30 -15.70 14.88
N LEU A 186 3.10 -14.65 14.71
CA LEU A 186 4.28 -14.66 13.82
C LEU A 186 5.56 -15.14 14.51
N VAL A 187 5.63 -15.02 15.84
CA VAL A 187 6.82 -15.34 16.64
C VAL A 187 6.68 -16.69 17.37
N GLY A 188 5.45 -17.16 17.63
CA GLY A 188 5.17 -18.47 18.21
C GLY A 188 4.90 -19.53 17.15
#